data_AF-A0A5S4F045-F1
#
_entry.id   AF-A0A5S4F045-F1
#
_cell.length_a   1.000
_cell.length_b   1.000
_cell.length_c   1.000
_cell.angle_alpha   90.00
_cell.angle_beta   90.00
_cell.angle_gamma   90.00
#
_symmetry.space_group_name_H-M   'P 1'
#
loop_
_entity.id
_entity.type
_entity.pdbx_description
1 polymer ?
#
loop_
_entity_poly.entity_id
_entity_poly.type
_entity_poly.pdbx_seq_one_letter_code
_entity_poly.pdbx_strand_id
1 'polypeptide(L)'
;MTTPDLVLALGGAAALLAAALPGLLSRRALSPPLVYLLGGVGLYLLPIGLPEPDPIAHRVAVEHITEICVLVSLMGAGLALNRRVGLRSWSTTWRLLGWAMPLTVAGVAAAAMGLLGWPLAAALLLGAVLAPTDPVLASDVSVGEPVDAENADDEVRFALTSEAGLNDGLAFPFVYAAIALA
;
A
#
# COMPACT_ATOMS: atom_id res chain seq x y z
N MET A 1 12.81 30.98 14.92
CA MET A 1 13.29 29.62 14.57
C MET A 1 13.86 29.71 13.18
N THR A 2 15.06 29.17 12.94
CA THR A 2 15.58 29.12 11.56
C THR A 2 14.81 28.05 10.78
N THR A 3 14.73 28.18 9.45
CA THR A 3 14.08 27.19 8.58
C THR A 3 14.49 25.74 8.86
N PRO A 4 15.78 25.41 9.10
CA PRO A 4 16.18 24.05 9.46
C PRO A 4 15.69 23.61 10.85
N ASP A 5 15.62 24.50 11.83
CA ASP A 5 15.06 24.17 13.16
C ASP A 5 13.58 23.82 13.07
N LEU A 6 12.83 24.51 12.21
CA LEU A 6 11.40 24.25 11.98
C LEU A 6 11.20 22.89 11.31
N VAL A 7 12.00 22.58 10.28
CA VAL A 7 11.95 21.29 9.57
C VAL A 7 12.30 20.13 10.52
N LEU A 8 13.34 20.28 11.34
CA LEU A 8 13.73 19.28 12.33
C LEU A 8 12.67 19.11 13.42
N ALA A 9 12.06 20.21 13.90
CA ALA A 9 10.99 20.15 14.89
C ALA A 9 9.74 19.46 14.34
N LEU A 10 9.32 19.80 13.12
CA LEU A 10 8.16 19.17 12.45
C LEU A 10 8.44 17.70 12.13
N GLY A 11 9.61 17.39 11.57
CA GLY A 11 10.01 16.01 11.28
C GLY A 11 10.13 15.16 12.55
N GLY A 12 10.69 15.71 13.62
CA GLY A 12 10.79 15.07 14.92
C GLY A 12 9.42 14.84 15.57
N ALA A 13 8.52 15.82 15.50
CA ALA A 13 7.15 15.68 15.99
C ALA A 13 6.37 14.62 15.18
N ALA A 14 6.52 14.62 13.86
CA ALA A 14 5.91 13.63 12.98
C ALA A 14 6.44 12.20 13.27
N ALA A 15 7.75 12.04 13.44
CA ALA A 15 8.36 10.76 13.79
C ALA A 15 7.92 10.26 15.18
N LEU A 16 7.83 11.16 16.16
CA LEU A 16 7.42 10.83 17.52
C LEU A 16 5.93 10.46 17.59
N LEU A 17 5.09 11.16 16.81
CA LEU A 17 3.70 10.77 16.58
C LEU A 17 3.64 9.39 15.90
N ALA A 18 4.33 9.18 14.78
CA ALA A 18 4.31 7.89 14.07
C ALA A 18 4.76 6.71 14.96
N ALA A 19 5.71 6.92 15.88
CA ALA A 19 6.17 5.89 16.80
C ALA A 19 5.21 5.65 17.99
N ALA A 20 4.62 6.70 18.56
CA ALA A 20 3.76 6.59 19.74
C ALA A 20 2.31 6.20 19.41
N LEU A 21 1.80 6.70 18.28
CA LEU A 21 0.39 6.59 17.89
C LEU A 21 -0.10 5.14 17.75
N PRO A 22 0.65 4.19 17.15
CA PRO A 22 0.24 2.78 17.10
C PRO A 22 0.11 2.15 18.50
N GLY A 23 1.03 2.48 19.42
CA GLY A 23 0.99 1.99 20.80
C GLY A 23 -0.20 2.53 21.58
N LEU A 24 -0.54 3.81 21.40
CA LEU A 24 -1.70 4.46 22.05
C LEU A 24 -3.04 3.98 21.47
N LEU A 25 -3.07 3.61 20.19
CA LEU A 25 -4.28 3.17 19.49
C LEU A 25 -4.47 1.65 19.51
N SER A 26 -3.50 0.88 20.00
CA SER A 26 -3.57 -0.59 20.13
C SER A 26 -4.81 -1.13 20.86
N ARG A 27 -5.51 -0.29 21.64
CA ARG A 27 -6.76 -0.65 22.35
C ARG A 27 -8.05 -0.25 21.60
N ARG A 28 -7.94 0.35 20.42
CA ARG A 28 -9.06 0.82 19.58
C ARG A 28 -9.02 0.06 18.26
N ALA A 29 -10.18 -0.30 17.71
CA ALA A 29 -10.31 -0.93 16.40
C ALA A 29 -10.12 0.08 15.24
N LEU A 30 -9.03 0.85 15.26
CA LEU A 30 -8.71 1.83 14.22
C LEU A 30 -7.43 1.38 13.51
N SER A 31 -7.49 1.26 12.18
CA SER A 31 -6.31 0.92 11.39
C SER A 31 -5.34 2.11 11.30
N PRO A 32 -4.02 1.89 11.32
CA PRO A 32 -3.04 2.97 11.22
C PRO A 32 -3.22 3.89 10.01
N PRO A 33 -3.52 3.40 8.78
CA PRO A 33 -3.76 4.26 7.61
C PRO A 33 -4.95 5.21 7.77
N LEU A 34 -6.04 4.75 8.40
CA LEU A 34 -7.19 5.60 8.67
C LEU A 34 -6.82 6.74 9.63
N VAL A 35 -6.00 6.44 10.63
CA VAL A 35 -5.54 7.43 11.62
C VAL A 35 -4.64 8.47 10.96
N TYR A 36 -3.69 8.05 10.10
CA TYR A 36 -2.82 8.98 9.38
C TYR A 36 -3.61 9.85 8.40
N LEU A 37 -4.59 9.28 7.69
CA LEU A 37 -5.47 10.03 6.79
C LEU A 37 -6.27 11.08 7.56
N LEU A 38 -6.97 10.68 8.62
CA LEU A 38 -7.78 11.59 9.44
C LEU A 38 -6.91 12.64 10.14
N GLY A 39 -5.71 12.27 10.60
CA GLY A 39 -4.74 13.19 11.17
C GLY A 39 -4.29 14.24 10.16
N GLY A 40 -3.97 13.83 8.93
CA GLY A 40 -3.61 14.74 7.83
C GLY A 40 -4.76 15.67 7.44
N VAL A 41 -5.98 15.14 7.29
CA VAL A 41 -7.19 15.95 7.04
C VAL A 41 -7.41 16.95 8.17
N GLY A 42 -7.35 16.49 9.42
CA GLY A 42 -7.51 17.34 10.60
C GLY A 42 -6.47 18.47 10.63
N LEU A 43 -5.20 18.16 10.36
CA LEU A 43 -4.12 19.13 10.31
C LEU A 43 -4.35 20.22 9.25
N TYR A 44 -4.82 19.83 8.06
CA TYR A 44 -5.13 20.77 6.97
C TYR A 44 -6.43 21.57 7.17
N LEU A 45 -7.31 21.15 8.08
CA LEU A 45 -8.47 21.92 8.48
C LEU A 45 -8.14 23.02 9.50
N LEU A 46 -6.99 22.96 10.18
CA LEU A 46 -6.59 24.01 11.12
C LEU A 46 -6.17 25.29 10.35
N PRO A 47 -6.52 26.49 10.86
CA PRO A 47 -6.16 27.77 10.24
C PRO A 47 -4.70 28.16 10.55
N ILE A 48 -3.76 27.24 10.33
CA ILE A 48 -2.34 27.38 10.64
C ILE A 48 -1.49 27.84 9.45
N GLY A 49 -2.12 28.13 8.30
CA GLY A 49 -1.43 28.66 7.11
C GLY A 49 -0.43 27.67 6.51
N LEU A 50 -0.80 26.39 6.44
CA LEU A 50 0.02 25.37 5.80
C LEU A 50 0.09 25.57 4.28
N PRO A 51 1.22 25.22 3.63
CA PRO A 51 1.32 25.22 2.18
C PRO A 51 0.34 24.22 1.55
N GLU A 52 -0.16 24.51 0.36
CA GLU A 52 -1.10 23.62 -0.33
C GLU A 52 -0.42 22.28 -0.68
N PRO A 53 -1.07 21.13 -0.37
CA PRO A 53 -0.54 19.82 -0.71
C PRO A 53 -0.82 19.56 -2.20
N ASP A 54 0.00 20.14 -3.08
CA ASP A 54 -0.10 19.90 -4.51
C ASP A 54 0.99 18.92 -4.98
N PRO A 55 0.62 17.67 -5.33
CA PRO A 55 1.55 16.67 -5.86
C PRO A 55 2.11 17.04 -7.23
N ILE A 56 1.40 17.87 -8.01
CA ILE A 56 1.82 18.28 -9.36
C ILE A 56 2.90 19.36 -9.25
N ALA A 57 2.70 20.37 -8.40
CA ALA A 57 3.72 21.39 -8.14
C ALA A 57 5.01 20.80 -7.55
N HIS A 58 4.91 19.72 -6.77
CA HIS A 58 6.05 19.07 -6.11
C HIS A 58 6.42 17.72 -6.72
N ARG A 59 6.19 17.54 -8.03
CA ARG A 59 6.35 16.24 -8.74
C ARG A 59 7.65 15.52 -8.40
N VAL A 60 8.80 16.19 -8.51
CA VAL A 60 10.12 15.57 -8.29
C VAL A 60 10.29 15.06 -6.87
N ALA A 61 9.76 15.78 -5.88
CA ALA A 61 9.83 15.34 -4.49
C ALA A 61 8.90 14.14 -4.25
N VAL A 62 7.66 14.22 -4.75
CA VAL A 62 6.67 13.13 -4.63
C VAL A 62 7.18 11.86 -5.30
N GLU A 63 7.73 11.96 -6.51
CA GLU A 63 8.33 10.85 -7.26
C GLU A 63 9.38 10.13 -6.42
N HIS A 64 10.46 10.80 -6.03
CA HIS A 64 11.53 10.17 -5.24
C HIS A 64 11.07 9.64 -3.88
N ILE A 65 10.15 10.34 -3.20
CA ILE A 65 9.58 9.86 -1.94
C ILE A 65 8.82 8.56 -2.18
N THR A 66 7.96 8.51 -3.20
CA THR A 66 7.19 7.30 -3.53
C THR A 66 8.07 6.16 -4.01
N GLU A 67 9.13 6.43 -4.78
CA GLU A 67 10.13 5.43 -5.17
C GLU A 67 10.82 4.81 -3.96
N ILE A 68 11.28 5.66 -3.02
CA ILE A 68 11.90 5.18 -1.78
C ILE A 68 10.89 4.34 -0.98
N CYS A 69 9.64 4.78 -0.86
CA CYS A 69 8.60 4.03 -0.17
C CYS A 69 8.38 2.64 -0.80
N VAL A 70 8.25 2.57 -2.12
CA VAL A 70 8.07 1.30 -2.85
C VAL A 70 9.30 0.41 -2.69
N LEU A 71 10.51 0.95 -2.83
CA LEU A 71 11.76 0.18 -2.66
C LEU A 71 11.90 -0.38 -1.26
N VAL A 72 11.61 0.41 -0.22
CA VAL A 72 11.66 -0.04 1.17
C VAL A 72 10.57 -1.08 1.46
N SER A 73 9.35 -0.89 0.94
CA SER A 73 8.26 -1.86 1.06
C SER A 73 8.64 -3.21 0.42
N LEU A 74 9.10 -3.20 -0.83
CA LEU A 74 9.51 -4.40 -1.57
C LEU A 74 10.70 -5.09 -0.90
N MET A 75 11.69 -4.33 -0.42
CA MET A 75 12.82 -4.88 0.33
C MET A 75 12.37 -5.52 1.64
N GLY A 76 11.51 -4.84 2.40
CA GLY A 76 10.97 -5.35 3.67
C GLY A 76 10.21 -6.66 3.48
N ALA A 77 9.35 -6.73 2.46
CA ALA A 77 8.66 -7.96 2.12
C ALA A 77 9.62 -9.06 1.64
N GLY A 78 10.63 -8.71 0.84
CA GLY A 78 11.70 -9.62 0.41
C GLY A 78 12.45 -10.26 1.58
N LEU A 79 12.74 -9.48 2.63
CA LEU A 79 13.41 -9.96 3.86
C LEU A 79 12.47 -10.79 4.75
N ALA A 80 11.17 -10.52 4.73
CA ALA A 80 10.17 -11.27 5.49
C ALA A 80 9.91 -12.68 4.90
N LEU A 81 10.30 -12.91 3.65
CA LEU A 81 10.11 -14.19 2.96
C LEU A 81 11.14 -15.22 3.38
N ASN A 82 10.74 -16.10 4.30
CA ASN A 82 11.60 -17.14 4.88
C ASN A 82 11.64 -18.48 4.10
N ARG A 83 11.09 -18.54 2.87
CA ARG A 83 11.06 -19.77 2.07
C ARG A 83 11.73 -19.56 0.71
N ARG A 84 12.41 -20.61 0.22
CA ARG A 84 12.98 -20.59 -1.13
C ARG A 84 11.87 -20.51 -2.17
N VAL A 85 12.07 -19.67 -3.19
CA VAL A 85 11.15 -19.53 -4.33
C VAL A 85 11.01 -20.88 -5.05
N GLY A 86 9.78 -21.35 -5.21
CA GLY A 86 9.51 -22.63 -5.85
C GLY A 86 8.11 -22.70 -6.46
N LEU A 87 7.97 -23.33 -7.63
CA LEU A 87 6.71 -23.36 -8.39
C LEU A 87 5.57 -24.08 -7.64
N ARG A 88 5.88 -25.12 -6.87
CA ARG A 88 4.89 -25.86 -6.08
C ARG A 88 4.66 -25.25 -4.69
N SER A 89 5.72 -24.83 -4.03
CA SER A 89 5.66 -24.24 -2.68
C SER A 89 5.07 -22.83 -2.65
N TRP A 90 5.01 -22.15 -3.79
CA TRP A 90 4.40 -20.81 -3.93
C TRP A 90 3.15 -20.87 -4.82
N SER A 91 2.58 -22.06 -5.04
CA SER A 91 1.45 -22.22 -5.96
C SER A 91 0.27 -21.32 -5.60
N THR A 92 0.01 -21.10 -4.31
CA THR A 92 -0.99 -20.16 -3.80
C THR A 92 -0.66 -18.71 -4.21
N THR A 93 0.56 -18.24 -3.92
CA THR A 93 1.03 -16.90 -4.30
C THR A 93 0.95 -16.69 -5.81
N TRP A 94 1.38 -17.68 -6.62
CA TRP A 94 1.29 -17.59 -8.08
C TRP A 94 -0.15 -17.52 -8.59
N ARG A 95 -1.09 -18.19 -7.94
CA ARG A 95 -2.52 -18.09 -8.32
C ARG A 95 -3.10 -16.73 -7.96
N LEU A 96 -2.74 -16.18 -6.81
CA LEU A 96 -3.18 -14.85 -6.40
C LEU A 96 -2.58 -13.77 -7.32
N LEU A 97 -1.29 -13.83 -7.59
CA LEU A 97 -0.59 -12.84 -8.40
C LEU A 97 -0.81 -13.00 -9.90
N GLY A 98 -0.79 -14.23 -10.39
CA GLY A 98 -0.88 -14.51 -11.82
C GLY A 98 -2.30 -14.56 -12.36
N TRP A 99 -3.29 -14.88 -11.52
CA TRP A 99 -4.69 -14.98 -11.95
C TRP A 99 -5.60 -14.00 -11.23
N ALA A 100 -5.60 -13.98 -9.89
CA ALA A 100 -6.55 -13.14 -9.16
C ALA A 100 -6.30 -11.65 -9.43
N MET A 101 -5.06 -11.17 -9.31
CA MET A 101 -4.72 -9.77 -9.54
C MET A 101 -5.07 -9.29 -10.97
N PRO A 102 -4.68 -9.96 -12.06
CA PRO A 102 -5.08 -9.53 -13.41
C PRO A 102 -6.59 -9.56 -13.65
N LEU A 103 -7.29 -10.55 -13.08
CA LEU A 103 -8.75 -10.60 -13.14
C LEU A 103 -9.38 -9.42 -12.39
N THR A 104 -8.83 -9.03 -11.23
CA THR A 104 -9.26 -7.85 -10.49
C THR A 104 -9.02 -6.57 -11.28
N VAL A 105 -7.83 -6.41 -11.87
CA VAL A 105 -7.51 -5.27 -12.76
C VAL A 105 -8.53 -5.18 -13.90
N ALA A 106 -8.77 -6.29 -14.60
CA ALA A 106 -9.70 -6.35 -15.71
C ALA A 106 -11.15 -6.08 -15.26
N GLY A 107 -11.57 -6.60 -14.12
CA GLY A 107 -12.91 -6.38 -13.55
C GLY A 107 -13.13 -4.92 -13.18
N VAL A 108 -12.17 -4.28 -12.51
CA VAL A 108 -12.23 -2.85 -12.16
C VAL A 108 -12.23 -1.98 -13.42
N ALA A 109 -11.36 -2.28 -14.39
CA ALA A 109 -11.32 -1.54 -15.66
C ALA A 109 -12.65 -1.67 -16.42
N ALA A 110 -13.20 -2.88 -16.53
CA ALA A 110 -14.50 -3.10 -17.17
C ALA A 110 -15.63 -2.37 -16.45
N ALA A 111 -15.62 -2.35 -15.11
CA ALA A 111 -16.59 -1.59 -14.32
C ALA A 111 -16.44 -0.08 -14.55
N ALA A 112 -15.23 0.46 -14.59
CA ALA A 112 -15.01 1.88 -14.86
C ALA A 112 -15.45 2.27 -16.28
N MET A 113 -15.19 1.43 -17.28
CA MET A 113 -15.67 1.68 -18.64
C MET A 113 -17.20 1.58 -18.72
N GLY A 114 -17.81 0.57 -18.10
CA GLY A 114 -19.25 0.32 -18.19
C GLY A 114 -20.11 1.26 -17.36
N LEU A 115 -19.67 1.62 -16.15
CA LEU A 115 -20.45 2.43 -15.20
C LEU A 115 -20.11 3.92 -15.29
N LEU A 116 -18.84 4.27 -15.51
CA LEU A 116 -18.37 5.65 -15.51
C LEU A 116 -18.10 6.19 -16.94
N GLY A 117 -18.08 5.32 -17.95
CA GLY A 117 -17.80 5.72 -19.34
C GLY A 117 -16.35 6.15 -19.57
N TRP A 118 -15.42 5.70 -18.71
CA TRP A 118 -14.01 6.11 -18.80
C TRP A 118 -13.30 5.48 -20.00
N PRO A 119 -12.29 6.17 -20.58
CA PRO A 119 -11.47 5.59 -21.64
C PRO A 119 -10.63 4.43 -21.10
N LEU A 120 -10.26 3.49 -21.98
CA LEU A 120 -9.55 2.27 -21.62
C LEU A 120 -8.27 2.54 -20.82
N ALA A 121 -7.47 3.54 -21.20
CA ALA A 121 -6.25 3.91 -20.50
C ALA A 121 -6.51 4.31 -19.04
N ALA A 122 -7.47 5.19 -18.79
CA ALA A 122 -7.83 5.64 -17.43
C ALA A 122 -8.46 4.51 -16.60
N ALA A 123 -9.30 3.68 -17.22
CA ALA A 123 -9.92 2.53 -16.57
C ALA A 123 -8.89 1.46 -16.19
N LEU A 124 -7.93 1.17 -17.06
CA LEU A 124 -6.82 0.25 -16.80
C LEU A 124 -5.92 0.78 -15.68
N LEU A 125 -5.62 2.08 -15.69
CA LEU A 125 -4.85 2.72 -14.62
C LEU A 125 -5.56 2.59 -13.26
N LEU A 126 -6.89 2.81 -13.23
CA LEU A 126 -7.67 2.63 -12.01
C LEU A 126 -7.59 1.18 -11.51
N GLY A 127 -7.72 0.20 -12.40
CA GLY A 127 -7.55 -1.22 -12.06
C GLY A 127 -6.15 -1.52 -11.51
N ALA A 128 -5.10 -0.98 -12.14
CA ALA A 128 -3.72 -1.18 -11.73
C ALA A 128 -3.41 -0.59 -10.34
N VAL A 129 -4.07 0.50 -9.95
CA VAL A 129 -3.90 1.14 -8.63
C VAL A 129 -4.75 0.47 -7.54
N LEU A 130 -5.92 -0.09 -7.88
CA LEU A 130 -6.83 -0.70 -6.91
C LEU A 130 -6.64 -2.21 -6.71
N ALA A 131 -6.01 -2.91 -7.65
CA ALA A 131 -5.81 -4.36 -7.54
C ALA A 131 -4.72 -4.80 -6.55
N PRO A 132 -3.59 -4.07 -6.36
CA PRO A 132 -2.62 -4.41 -5.33
C PRO A 132 -3.22 -4.30 -3.93
N THR A 133 -2.87 -5.24 -3.05
CA THR A 133 -3.40 -5.43 -1.70
C THR A 133 -2.32 -5.15 -0.63
N ASP A 134 -2.56 -4.18 0.27
CA ASP A 134 -1.55 -3.77 1.26
C ASP A 134 -1.35 -4.83 2.39
N PRO A 135 -0.11 -5.31 2.63
CA PRO A 135 0.19 -6.26 3.71
C PRO A 135 -0.06 -5.70 5.11
N VAL A 136 0.15 -4.40 5.29
CA VAL A 136 0.20 -3.74 6.61
C VAL A 136 -1.18 -3.71 7.25
N LEU A 137 -2.23 -3.59 6.44
CA LEU A 137 -3.61 -3.66 6.91
C LEU A 137 -4.06 -5.11 7.16
N ALA A 138 -3.59 -6.07 6.35
CA ALA A 138 -4.00 -7.46 6.43
C ALA A 138 -3.38 -8.19 7.64
N SER A 139 -2.16 -7.83 8.04
CA SER A 139 -1.49 -8.41 9.20
C SER A 139 -2.12 -8.01 10.54
N ASP A 140 -2.68 -6.79 10.63
CA ASP A 140 -3.42 -6.30 11.81
C ASP A 140 -4.83 -6.92 11.96
N VAL A 141 -5.42 -7.43 10.87
CA VAL A 141 -6.75 -8.08 10.86
C VAL A 141 -6.66 -9.60 11.13
N SER A 142 -5.47 -10.14 11.36
CA SER A 142 -5.29 -11.50 11.90
C SER A 142 -5.65 -11.54 13.39
N VAL A 143 -6.93 -11.29 13.68
CA VAL A 143 -7.59 -11.54 14.97
C VAL A 143 -7.55 -13.04 15.24
N GLY A 144 -7.01 -13.43 16.40
CA GLY A 144 -6.75 -14.82 16.75
C GLY A 144 -7.98 -15.71 16.93
N GLU A 145 -7.82 -16.99 16.65
CA GLU A 145 -7.82 -18.13 17.59
C GLU A 145 -7.38 -19.39 16.79
N PRO A 146 -6.61 -20.31 17.40
CA PRO A 146 -5.92 -21.37 16.67
C PRO A 146 -6.89 -22.48 16.29
N VAL A 147 -6.90 -22.87 15.01
CA VAL A 147 -7.64 -24.06 14.55
C VAL A 147 -6.66 -25.05 13.93
N ASP A 148 -6.09 -25.88 14.81
CA ASP A 148 -5.66 -27.27 14.60
C ASP A 148 -4.83 -27.68 13.37
N ALA A 149 -4.15 -26.75 12.70
CA ALA A 149 -3.16 -27.09 11.68
C ALA A 149 -2.01 -26.09 11.71
N GLU A 150 -1.00 -26.34 12.55
CA GLU A 150 0.25 -25.55 12.63
C GLU A 150 0.87 -25.23 11.25
N ASN A 151 0.62 -26.07 10.23
CA ASN A 151 1.11 -25.87 8.86
C ASN A 151 0.18 -25.00 7.97
N ALA A 152 -1.13 -24.96 8.23
CA ALA A 152 -2.08 -24.23 7.40
C ALA A 152 -2.05 -22.73 7.70
N ASP A 153 -1.95 -22.35 8.97
CA ASP A 153 -1.77 -20.95 9.38
C ASP A 153 -0.47 -20.36 8.84
N ASP A 154 0.58 -21.20 8.77
CA ASP A 154 1.88 -20.84 8.24
C ASP A 154 1.86 -20.65 6.73
N GLU A 155 1.09 -21.47 6.00
CA GLU A 155 0.88 -21.33 4.56
C GLU A 155 0.05 -20.09 4.21
N VAL A 156 -1.02 -19.81 4.96
CA VAL A 156 -1.85 -18.61 4.75
C VAL A 156 -1.05 -17.35 5.05
N ARG A 157 -0.33 -17.29 6.18
CA ARG A 157 0.52 -16.15 6.53
C ARG A 157 1.63 -15.95 5.50
N PHE A 158 2.26 -17.02 5.05
CA PHE A 158 3.26 -16.96 4.00
C PHE A 158 2.67 -16.46 2.68
N ALA A 159 1.51 -16.99 2.26
CA ALA A 159 0.83 -16.58 1.04
C ALA A 159 0.43 -15.10 1.09
N LEU A 160 -0.13 -14.63 2.21
CA LEU A 160 -0.49 -13.22 2.40
C LEU A 160 0.75 -12.31 2.38
N THR A 161 1.81 -12.64 3.13
CA THR A 161 3.05 -11.84 3.13
C THR A 161 3.74 -11.83 1.75
N SER A 162 3.72 -12.95 1.05
CA SER A 162 4.32 -13.06 -0.29
C SER A 162 3.48 -12.36 -1.36
N GLU A 163 2.16 -12.48 -1.31
CA GLU A 163 1.25 -11.77 -2.21
C GLU A 163 1.44 -10.27 -2.05
N ALA A 164 1.33 -9.82 -0.82
CA ALA A 164 1.36 -8.41 -0.46
C ALA A 164 2.75 -7.77 -0.63
N GLY A 165 3.81 -8.58 -0.67
CA GLY A 165 5.16 -8.14 -0.99
C GLY A 165 5.47 -8.03 -2.47
N LEU A 166 4.79 -8.80 -3.32
CA LEU A 166 5.09 -8.90 -4.75
C LEU A 166 4.06 -8.16 -5.62
N ASN A 167 2.85 -7.90 -5.11
CA ASN A 167 1.78 -7.26 -5.86
C ASN A 167 2.11 -5.82 -6.30
N ASP A 168 2.77 -5.02 -5.46
CA ASP A 168 3.20 -3.64 -5.78
C ASP A 168 4.15 -3.66 -6.98
N GLY A 169 5.10 -4.60 -6.99
CA GLY A 169 6.01 -4.80 -8.12
C GLY A 169 5.29 -5.27 -9.39
N LEU A 170 4.28 -6.12 -9.26
CA LEU A 170 3.47 -6.63 -10.38
C LEU A 170 2.41 -5.65 -10.88
N ALA A 171 2.16 -4.55 -10.16
CA ALA A 171 1.28 -3.47 -10.60
C ALA A 171 1.91 -2.67 -11.75
N PHE A 172 3.24 -2.49 -11.73
CA PHE A 172 3.98 -1.66 -12.68
C PHE A 172 3.70 -2.00 -14.16
N PRO A 173 3.73 -3.28 -14.61
CA PRO A 173 3.37 -3.62 -15.98
C PRO A 173 1.99 -3.09 -16.42
N PHE A 174 0.99 -3.13 -15.54
CA PHE A 174 -0.36 -2.63 -15.85
C PHE A 174 -0.41 -1.10 -15.87
N VAL A 175 0.31 -0.44 -14.95
CA VAL A 175 0.47 1.02 -14.97
C VAL A 175 1.14 1.48 -16.26
N TYR A 176 2.25 0.84 -16.66
CA TYR A 176 2.93 1.16 -17.92
C TYR A 176 2.08 0.85 -19.15
N ALA A 177 1.30 -0.23 -19.13
CA ALA A 177 0.35 -0.52 -20.20
C ALA A 177 -0.73 0.56 -20.32
N ALA A 178 -1.25 1.07 -19.20
CA ALA A 178 -2.20 2.17 -19.19
C ALA A 178 -1.60 3.47 -19.73
N ILE A 179 -0.35 3.79 -19.36
CA ILE A 179 0.38 4.95 -19.89
C ILE A 179 0.63 4.80 -21.39
N ALA A 180 0.99 3.60 -21.87
CA ALA A 180 1.22 3.35 -23.30
C ALA A 180 -0.06 3.44 -24.16
N LEU A 181 -1.24 3.27 -23.55
CA LEU A 181 -2.54 3.37 -24.21
C LEU A 181 -3.14 4.79 -24.18
N ALA A 182 -2.55 5.71 -23.40
CA ALA A 182 -3.00 7.09 -23.23
C ALA A 182 -2.50 8.01 -24.35
#